data_AF-A0A958RCQ6-F1
#
_entry.id   AF-A0A958RCQ6-F1
#
_cell.length_a   1.000
_cell.length_b   1.000
_cell.length_c   1.000
_cell.angle_alpha   90.00
_cell.angle_beta   90.00
_cell.angle_gamma   90.00
#
_symmetry.space_group_name_H-M   'P 1'
#
loop_
_entity.id
_entity.type
_entity.pdbx_description
1 polymer ?
#
loop_
_entity_poly.entity_id
_entity_poly.type
_entity_poly.pdbx_seq_one_letter_code
_entity_poly.pdbx_strand_id
1 'polypeptide(L)' 'MHKTALITGSTSGIGLGIAESFAKQGYNIMFHGLEADGPQIAADAGKKYNVKTSFSDAN' A
#
# COMPACT_ATOMS: atom_id res chain seq x y z
N MET A 1 -16.68 -1.24 -9.18
CA MET A 1 -16.23 -0.88 -7.81
C MET A 1 -14.92 -1.60 -7.53
N HIS A 2 -13.89 -0.89 -7.08
CA HIS A 2 -12.64 -1.50 -6.62
C HIS A 2 -12.77 -1.86 -5.14
N LYS A 3 -12.35 -3.08 -4.76
CA LYS A 3 -12.27 -3.48 -3.35
C LYS A 3 -11.11 -2.75 -2.68
N THR A 4 -11.19 -2.55 -1.38
CA THR A 4 -10.13 -1.90 -0.59
C THR A 4 -9.53 -2.92 0.38
N ALA A 5 -8.20 -2.94 0.51
CA ALA A 5 -7.47 -3.76 1.47
C ALA A 5 -6.61 -2.88 2.39
N LEU A 6 -6.67 -3.13 3.70
CA LEU A 6 -5.71 -2.61 4.67
C LEU A 6 -4.63 -3.67 4.87
N ILE A 7 -3.36 -3.27 4.77
CA ILE A 7 -2.23 -4.17 4.94
C ILE A 7 -1.27 -3.53 5.94
N THR A 8 -1.07 -4.19 7.08
CA THR A 8 -0.13 -3.78 8.14
C THR A 8 1.28 -4.25 7.81
N GLY A 9 2.30 -3.45 8.15
CA GLY A 9 3.69 -3.74 7.79
C GLY A 9 3.91 -3.72 6.27
N SER A 10 3.19 -2.87 5.55
CA SER A 10 3.12 -2.85 4.07
C SER A 10 4.16 -1.97 3.38
N THR A 11 5.11 -1.47 4.14
CA THR A 11 6.14 -0.51 3.74
C THR A 11 7.49 -1.16 3.47
N SER A 12 7.66 -2.45 3.80
CA SER A 12 8.87 -3.19 3.49
C SER A 12 8.61 -4.69 3.35
N GLY A 13 9.60 -5.41 2.79
CA GLY A 13 9.62 -6.88 2.76
C GLY A 13 8.34 -7.54 2.22
N ILE A 14 7.84 -8.54 2.95
CA ILE A 14 6.70 -9.36 2.54
C ILE A 14 5.42 -8.53 2.49
N GLY A 15 5.19 -7.63 3.45
CA GLY A 15 3.96 -6.83 3.48
C GLY A 15 3.86 -5.90 2.28
N LEU A 16 4.97 -5.30 1.85
CA LEU A 16 5.01 -4.53 0.60
C LEU A 16 4.70 -5.41 -0.61
N GLY A 17 5.29 -6.61 -0.70
CA GLY A 17 5.01 -7.56 -1.78
C GLY A 17 3.53 -7.97 -1.83
N ILE A 18 2.89 -8.17 -0.68
CA ILE A 18 1.44 -8.44 -0.59
C ILE A 18 0.64 -7.22 -1.06
N ALA A 19 1.01 -6.01 -0.64
CA ALA A 19 0.34 -4.78 -1.05
C ALA A 19 0.42 -4.55 -2.57
N GLU A 20 1.59 -4.76 -3.17
CA GLU A 20 1.77 -4.69 -4.63
C GLU A 20 0.95 -5.77 -5.35
N SER A 21 0.85 -6.99 -4.81
CA SER A 21 0.05 -8.07 -5.39
C SER A 21 -1.45 -7.75 -5.42
N PHE A 22 -1.98 -7.13 -4.36
CA PHE A 22 -3.37 -6.69 -4.31
C PHE A 22 -3.59 -5.47 -5.23
N ALA A 23 -2.67 -4.51 -5.24
CA ALA A 23 -2.72 -3.36 -6.14
C ALA A 23 -2.74 -3.79 -7.61
N LYS A 24 -1.90 -4.77 -8.00
CA LYS A 24 -1.88 -5.37 -9.35
C LYS A 24 -3.21 -6.01 -9.74
N GLN A 25 -3.98 -6.51 -8.77
CA GLN A 25 -5.33 -7.05 -8.98
C GLN A 25 -6.42 -5.97 -8.99
N GLY A 26 -6.05 -4.70 -8.90
CA GLY A 26 -6.97 -3.56 -8.96
C GLY A 26 -7.61 -3.22 -7.61
N TYR A 27 -7.02 -3.63 -6.49
CA TYR A 27 -7.50 -3.22 -5.16
C TYR A 27 -6.95 -1.83 -4.83
N ASN A 28 -7.77 -1.01 -4.18
CA ASN A 28 -7.26 0.17 -3.47
C ASN A 28 -6.57 -0.30 -2.18
N ILE A 29 -5.48 0.34 -1.79
CA ILE A 29 -4.66 -0.13 -0.67
C ILE A 29 -4.52 0.97 0.39
N MET A 30 -4.82 0.61 1.63
CA MET A 30 -4.39 1.36 2.80
C MET A 30 -3.10 0.74 3.33
N PHE A 31 -2.00 1.49 3.19
CA PHE A 31 -0.71 1.13 3.75
C PHE A 31 -0.64 1.53 5.23
N HIS A 32 0.06 0.74 6.03
CA HIS A 32 0.26 1.00 7.44
C HIS A 32 1.61 0.44 7.90
N GLY A 33 2.45 1.30 8.49
CA GLY A 33 3.83 0.97 8.83
C GLY A 33 4.50 2.04 9.68
N LEU A 34 5.73 1.78 10.12
CA LEU A 34 6.52 2.66 10.99
C LEU A 34 7.58 3.46 10.21
N GLU A 35 7.80 3.12 8.95
CA GLU A 35 8.86 3.67 8.12
C GLU A 35 8.52 5.08 7.64
N ALA A 36 9.49 5.99 7.74
CA ALA A 36 9.33 7.41 7.42
C ALA A 36 9.00 7.66 5.93
N ASP A 37 9.42 6.76 5.05
CA ASP A 37 9.15 6.78 3.61
C ASP A 37 7.84 6.07 3.23
N GLY A 38 7.06 5.58 4.20
CA GLY A 38 5.79 4.91 3.97
C GLY A 38 4.80 5.65 3.06
N PRO A 39 4.60 6.98 3.20
CA PRO A 39 3.76 7.75 2.27
C PRO A 39 4.25 7.70 0.82
N GLN A 40 5.57 7.72 0.61
CA GLN A 40 6.17 7.69 -0.72
C GLN A 40 6.02 6.30 -1.34
N ILE A 41 6.26 5.23 -0.57
CA ILE A 41 6.07 3.84 -1.00
C ILE A 41 4.61 3.61 -1.43
N ALA A 42 3.65 4.07 -0.64
CA ALA A 42 2.22 3.97 -0.96
C ALA A 42 1.87 4.72 -2.25
N ALA A 43 2.39 5.94 -2.42
CA ALA A 43 2.16 6.75 -3.62
C ALA A 43 2.74 6.11 -4.88
N ASP A 44 3.94 5.54 -4.80
CA ASP A 44 4.60 4.89 -5.94
C ASP A 44 3.88 3.60 -6.34
N ALA A 45 3.40 2.80 -5.37
CA ALA A 45 2.54 1.66 -5.66
C ALA A 45 1.24 2.10 -6.36
N GLY A 46 0.61 3.18 -5.89
CA GLY A 46 -0.60 3.73 -6.49
C GLY A 46 -0.41 4.15 -7.95
N LYS A 47 0.70 4.86 -8.25
CA LYS A 47 1.08 5.24 -9.61
C LYS A 47 1.38 4.03 -10.49
N LYS A 48 2.15 3.07 -9.98
CA LYS A 48 2.60 1.87 -10.71
C LYS A 48 1.44 0.99 -11.16
N TYR A 49 0.41 0.83 -10.32
CA TYR A 49 -0.71 -0.07 -10.59
C TYR A 49 -2.02 0.66 -10.94
N ASN A 50 -1.99 1.99 -11.01
CA ASN A 50 -3.16 2.83 -11.28
C ASN A 50 -4.34 2.54 -10.34
N VAL A 51 -4.05 2.45 -9.04
CA VAL A 51 -5.04 2.23 -7.96
C VAL A 51 -4.95 3.35 -6.92
N LYS A 52 -6.02 3.56 -6.15
CA LYS A 52 -5.97 4.52 -5.04
C LYS A 52 -5.18 3.92 -3.89
N THR A 53 -4.28 4.72 -3.32
CA THR A 53 -3.52 4.35 -2.14
C THR A 53 -3.56 5.45 -1.09
N SER A 54 -3.39 5.07 0.16
CA SER A 54 -3.23 5.99 1.30
C SER A 54 -2.32 5.33 2.32
N PHE A 55 -1.77 6.12 3.24
CA PHE A 55 -0.87 5.64 4.28
C PHE A 55 -1.33 6.15 5.64
N SER A 56 -1.26 5.28 6.66
CA SER A 56 -1.33 5.65 8.07
C SER A 56 -0.07 5.20 8.76
N ASP A 57 0.54 6.10 9.49
CA ASP A 57 1.57 5.78 10.48
C ASP A 57 0.99 4.85 11.57
N ALA A 58 1.87 4.08 12.24
CA ALA A 58 1.55 3.08 13.27
C ALA A 58 1.90 3.50 14.71
N ASN A 59 1.91 4.81 14.99
CA ASN A 59 2.23 5.43 16.28
C ASN A 59 1.06 6.27 16.84
#